data_AF-A0AAJ2EE32-F1
#
_entry.id   AF-A0AAJ2EE32-F1
#
_cell.length_a   1.000
_cell.length_b   1.000
_cell.length_c   1.000
_cell.angle_alpha   90.00
_cell.angle_beta   90.00
_cell.angle_gamma   90.00
#
_symmetry.space_group_name_H-M   'P 1'
#
loop_
_entity.id
_entity.type
_entity.pdbx_description
1 polymer ?
#
loop_
_entity_poly.entity_id
_entity_poly.type
_entity_poly.pdbx_seq_one_letter_code
_entity_poly.pdbx_strand_id
1 'polypeptide(L)'
;VVADGKATVSREVDGGAETLSLKLPAVVTTDLRLNEPRYVTLPNIMKAKKKPLTTVKPADLGVDVAPRLKTLKVVEPPKRSAGITVPDVKTLVEKLKTEAKVI
;
A
#
# COMPACT_ATOMS: atom_id res chain seq x y z
N VAL A 1 -3.44 -17.79 9.09
CA VAL A 1 -3.36 -18.76 10.23
C VAL A 1 -1.92 -19.21 10.38
N VAL A 2 -1.39 -19.34 11.60
CA VAL A 2 -0.04 -19.88 11.84
C VAL A 2 -0.19 -21.18 12.63
N ALA A 3 0.26 -22.30 12.06
CA ALA A 3 0.22 -23.63 12.67
C ALA A 3 1.36 -24.49 12.09
N ASP A 4 1.90 -25.41 12.89
CA ASP A 4 2.89 -26.40 12.45
C ASP A 4 4.11 -25.83 11.68
N GLY A 5 4.62 -24.68 12.13
CA GLY A 5 5.75 -24.00 11.49
C GLY A 5 5.43 -23.40 10.11
N LYS A 6 4.15 -23.32 9.75
CA LYS A 6 3.67 -22.71 8.51
C LYS A 6 2.69 -21.56 8.76
N ALA A 7 2.69 -20.60 7.84
CA ALA A 7 1.74 -19.52 7.78
C ALA A 7 0.87 -19.66 6.53
N THR A 8 -0.45 -19.80 6.73
CA THR A 8 -1.45 -19.70 5.66
C THR A 8 -1.86 -18.23 5.53
N VAL A 9 -1.62 -17.65 4.36
CA VAL A 9 -1.87 -16.24 4.03
C VAL A 9 -2.73 -16.13 2.77
N SER A 10 -3.59 -15.12 2.72
CA SER A 10 -4.30 -14.74 1.49
C SER A 10 -3.62 -13.49 0.92
N ARG A 11 -3.17 -13.55 -0.33
CA ARG A 11 -2.51 -12.46 -1.05
C ARG A 11 -3.46 -11.89 -2.09
N GLU A 12 -3.61 -10.57 -2.10
CA GLU A 12 -4.35 -9.90 -3.16
C GLU A 12 -3.54 -9.87 -4.46
N VAL A 13 -4.21 -10.19 -5.55
CA VAL A 13 -3.70 -10.17 -6.91
C VAL A 13 -4.77 -9.53 -7.81
N ASP A 14 -4.39 -9.11 -9.02
CA ASP A 14 -5.32 -8.39 -9.92
C ASP A 14 -6.62 -9.17 -10.22
N GLY A 15 -6.54 -10.50 -10.24
CA GLY A 15 -7.68 -11.39 -10.48
C GLY A 15 -8.48 -11.79 -9.22
N GLY A 16 -8.13 -11.30 -8.03
CA GLY A 16 -8.79 -11.65 -6.77
C GLY A 16 -7.81 -11.96 -5.63
N ALA A 17 -7.98 -13.13 -5.00
CA ALA A 17 -7.18 -13.53 -3.85
C ALA A 17 -6.58 -14.93 -4.02
N GLU A 18 -5.30 -15.07 -3.67
CA GLU A 18 -4.55 -16.31 -3.74
C GLU A 18 -4.18 -16.77 -2.32
N THR A 19 -4.55 -18.00 -1.96
CA THR A 19 -4.18 -18.57 -0.65
C THR A 19 -2.87 -19.36 -0.76
N LEU A 20 -1.88 -18.99 0.04
CA LEU A 20 -0.55 -19.59 0.08
C LEU A 20 -0.23 -20.18 1.45
N SER A 21 0.56 -21.25 1.48
CA SER A 21 1.13 -21.83 2.70
C SER A 21 2.66 -21.65 2.68
N LEU A 22 3.18 -20.82 3.57
CA LEU A 22 4.60 -20.47 3.67
C LEU A 22 5.25 -21.18 4.84
N LYS A 23 6.45 -21.75 4.66
CA LYS A 23 7.26 -22.26 5.77
C LYS A 23 7.91 -21.10 6.52
N LEU A 24 7.95 -21.15 7.84
CA LEU A 24 8.63 -20.15 8.67
C LEU A 24 10.13 -20.46 8.81
N PRO A 25 11.01 -19.43 8.91
CA PRO A 25 10.70 -18.00 8.94
C PRO A 25 10.33 -17.44 7.55
N ALA A 26 9.38 -16.51 7.51
CA ALA A 26 8.91 -15.87 6.28
C ALA A 26 8.79 -14.35 6.46
N VAL A 27 8.91 -13.61 5.35
CA VAL A 27 8.68 -12.17 5.29
C VAL A 27 7.30 -11.92 4.70
N VAL A 28 6.53 -11.04 5.34
CA VAL A 28 5.15 -10.71 4.94
C VAL A 28 5.01 -9.20 4.84
N THR A 29 4.52 -8.73 3.71
CA THR A 29 4.03 -7.36 3.52
C THR A 29 2.53 -7.33 3.68
N THR A 30 1.99 -6.35 4.39
CA THR A 30 0.56 -6.25 4.71
C THR A 30 -0.14 -5.28 3.78
N ASP A 31 -1.22 -5.73 3.16
CA ASP A 31 -2.15 -4.86 2.42
C ASP A 31 -3.15 -4.16 3.37
N LEU A 32 -3.76 -3.07 2.90
CA LEU A 32 -4.78 -2.30 3.62
C LEU A 32 -6.01 -3.12 4.04
N ARG A 33 -6.37 -4.16 3.27
CA ARG A 33 -7.56 -4.99 3.57
C ARG A 33 -7.32 -6.04 4.65
N LEU A 34 -6.09 -6.14 5.18
CA LEU A 34 -5.75 -7.15 6.17
C LEU A 34 -6.49 -6.97 7.50
N ASN A 35 -6.61 -5.74 7.99
CA ASN A 35 -7.25 -5.41 9.25
C ASN A 35 -7.60 -3.92 9.37
N GLU A 36 -8.44 -3.58 10.34
CA GLU A 36 -8.66 -2.20 10.78
C GLU A 36 -7.75 -1.90 11.99
N PRO A 37 -6.80 -0.94 11.88
CA PRO A 37 -5.92 -0.60 13.01
C PRO A 37 -6.71 -0.07 14.20
N ARG A 38 -6.55 -0.70 15.37
CA ARG A 38 -7.21 -0.26 16.60
C ARG A 38 -6.67 1.09 17.10
N TYR A 39 -7.55 1.88 17.72
CA TYR A 39 -7.13 3.07 18.46
C TYR A 39 -6.31 2.69 19.71
N VAL A 40 -5.27 3.48 19.98
CA VAL A 40 -4.39 3.26 21.12
C VAL A 40 -4.96 3.95 22.35
N THR A 41 -5.04 3.23 23.47
CA THR A 41 -5.50 3.80 24.75
C THR A 41 -4.40 4.63 25.43
N LEU A 42 -4.78 5.67 26.18
CA LEU A 42 -3.84 6.52 26.93
C LEU A 42 -2.84 5.72 27.81
N PRO A 43 -3.26 4.67 28.55
CA PRO A 43 -2.31 3.86 29.33
C PRO A 43 -1.26 3.16 28.46
N ASN A 44 -1.63 2.70 27.25
CA ASN A 44 -0.71 2.05 26.33
C ASN A 44 0.29 3.05 25.72
N ILE A 45 -0.14 4.28 25.47
CA ILE A 45 0.76 5.37 25.03
C ILE A 45 1.82 5.64 26.11
N MET A 46 1.41 5.75 27.38
CA MET A 46 2.34 5.98 28.49
C MET A 46 3.32 4.82 28.69
N LYS A 47 2.85 3.56 28.55
CA LYS A 47 3.72 2.37 28.59
C LYS A 47 4.71 2.35 27.43
N ALA A 48 4.26 2.69 26.21
CA ALA A 48 5.12 2.70 25.03
C ALA A 48 6.25 3.73 25.16
N LYS A 49 5.98 4.93 25.69
CA LYS A 49 7.00 5.96 25.94
C LYS A 49 8.09 5.52 26.92
N LYS A 50 7.79 4.61 27.86
CA LYS A 50 8.76 4.08 28.83
C LYS A 50 9.61 2.94 28.28
N LYS A 51 9.24 2.34 27.14
CA LYS A 51 10.03 1.26 26.55
C LYS A 51 11.34 1.83 26.00
N PRO A 52 12.49 1.21 26.27
CA PRO A 52 13.76 1.65 25.71
C PRO A 52 13.72 1.54 24.18
N LEU A 53 14.15 2.60 23.50
CA LEU A 53 14.26 2.64 22.05
C LEU A 53 15.75 2.59 21.67
N THR A 54 16.19 1.42 21.19
CA THR A 54 17.56 1.21 20.75
C THR A 54 17.77 1.87 19.38
N THR A 55 18.71 2.80 19.30
CA THR A 55 19.11 3.41 18.03
C THR A 55 20.41 2.76 17.57
N VAL A 56 20.43 2.20 16.37
CA VAL A 56 21.57 1.51 15.77
C VAL A 56 21.90 2.19 14.45
N LYS A 57 23.19 2.42 14.16
CA LYS A 57 23.61 2.97 12.87
C LYS A 57 23.80 1.83 11.86
N PRO A 58 23.55 2.06 10.55
CA PRO A 58 23.84 1.06 9.53
C PRO A 58 25.29 0.55 9.55
N ALA A 59 26.26 1.41 9.91
CA ALA A 59 27.67 1.06 10.06
C ALA A 59 27.91 -0.03 11.12
N ASP A 60 27.13 -0.04 12.20
CA ASP A 60 27.24 -1.04 13.27
C ASP A 60 26.79 -2.44 12.79
N LEU A 61 26.05 -2.49 11.69
CA LEU A 61 25.59 -3.71 11.02
C LEU A 61 26.40 -4.06 9.77
N GLY A 62 27.42 -3.27 9.42
CA GLY A 62 28.23 -3.47 8.21
C GLY A 62 27.46 -3.25 6.91
N VAL A 63 26.40 -2.43 6.91
CA VAL A 63 25.54 -2.19 5.74
C VAL A 63 25.95 -0.90 5.02
N ASP A 64 26.26 -1.01 3.72
CA ASP A 64 26.47 0.13 2.84
C ASP A 64 25.13 0.74 2.39
N VAL A 65 24.98 2.04 2.61
CA VAL A 65 23.79 2.84 2.28
C VAL A 65 24.03 3.79 1.11
N ALA A 66 25.12 3.61 0.35
CA ALA A 66 25.40 4.38 -0.85
C ALA A 66 24.22 4.30 -1.85
N PRO A 67 23.65 5.45 -2.28
CA PRO A 67 22.54 5.46 -3.23
C PRO A 67 22.94 4.83 -4.56
N ARG A 68 22.19 3.81 -4.99
CA ARG A 68 22.35 3.20 -6.32
C ARG A 68 21.55 3.90 -7.41
N LEU A 69 20.67 4.83 -7.03
CA LEU A 69 19.77 5.55 -7.91
C LEU A 69 19.94 7.05 -7.70
N LYS A 70 19.92 7.81 -8.81
CA LYS A 70 19.96 9.27 -8.79
C LYS A 70 18.62 9.82 -9.30
N THR A 71 17.90 10.52 -8.43
CA THR A 71 16.67 11.24 -8.84
C THR A 71 17.05 12.42 -9.73
N LEU A 72 16.62 12.39 -11.00
CA LEU A 72 16.99 13.42 -11.98
C LEU A 72 16.06 14.64 -11.93
N LYS A 73 14.75 14.39 -11.79
CA LYS A 73 13.72 15.44 -11.84
C LYS A 73 12.47 14.96 -11.13
N VAL A 74 11.78 15.88 -10.46
CA VAL A 74 10.43 15.70 -9.93
C VAL A 74 9.56 16.80 -10.55
N VAL A 75 8.42 16.41 -11.12
CA VAL A 75 7.45 17.32 -11.70
C VAL A 75 6.05 16.91 -11.27
N GLU A 76 5.16 17.88 -11.17
CA GLU A 76 3.74 17.59 -10.98
C GLU A 76 3.17 16.86 -12.21
N PRO A 77 2.23 15.93 -12.03
CA PRO A 77 1.52 15.33 -13.15
C PRO A 77 0.70 16.40 -13.90
N PRO A 78 0.37 16.18 -15.18
CA PRO A 78 -0.49 17.09 -15.93
C PRO A 78 -1.82 17.33 -15.21
N LYS A 79 -2.25 18.59 -15.13
CA LYS A 79 -3.56 18.93 -14.58
C LYS A 79 -4.65 18.32 -15.47
N ARG A 80 -5.65 17.68 -14.84
CA ARG A 80 -6.83 17.16 -15.55
C ARG A 80 -7.59 18.33 -16.18
N SER A 81 -8.03 18.19 -17.43
CA SER A 81 -8.93 19.17 -18.07
C SER A 81 -10.26 19.24 -17.32
N ALA A 82 -10.92 20.41 -17.40
CA ALA A 82 -12.25 20.56 -16.84
C ALA A 82 -13.22 19.57 -17.50
N GLY A 83 -14.06 18.92 -16.68
CA GLY A 83 -15.14 18.08 -17.18
C GLY A 83 -16.28 18.91 -17.78
N ILE A 84 -17.21 18.24 -18.46
CA ILE A 84 -18.39 18.87 -19.06
C ILE A 84 -19.64 18.28 -18.38
N THR A 85 -20.54 19.14 -17.92
CA THR A 85 -21.87 18.74 -17.44
C THR A 85 -22.78 18.50 -18.65
N VAL A 86 -23.51 17.39 -18.66
CA VAL A 86 -24.45 17.05 -19.73
C VAL A 86 -25.89 17.14 -19.22
N PRO A 87 -26.85 17.53 -20.08
CA PRO A 87 -28.24 17.76 -19.66
C PRO A 87 -29.04 16.47 -19.41
N ASP A 88 -28.66 15.35 -20.01
CA ASP A 88 -29.43 14.10 -19.94
C ASP A 88 -28.57 12.85 -20.23
N VAL A 89 -29.15 11.67 -19.99
CA VAL A 89 -28.50 10.36 -20.14
C VAL A 89 -28.17 10.02 -21.60
N LYS A 90 -28.99 10.44 -22.57
CA LYS A 90 -28.74 10.17 -24.00
C LYS A 90 -27.50 10.91 -24.45
N THR A 91 -27.38 12.19 -24.07
CA THR A 91 -26.19 13.02 -24.34
C THR A 91 -24.95 12.45 -23.67
N LEU A 92 -25.07 11.88 -22.46
CA LEU A 92 -23.96 11.19 -21.79
C LEU A 92 -23.47 9.99 -22.61
N VAL A 93 -24.38 9.10 -23.01
CA VAL A 93 -24.03 7.87 -23.75
C VAL A 93 -23.40 8.20 -25.11
N GLU A 94 -23.92 9.21 -25.80
CA GLU A 94 -23.35 9.66 -27.07
C GLU A 94 -21.90 10.14 -26.91
N LYS A 95 -21.64 11.03 -25.94
CA LYS A 95 -20.28 11.52 -25.67
C LYS A 95 -19.32 10.44 -25.19
N LEU A 96 -19.80 9.46 -24.43
CA LEU A 96 -18.98 8.34 -23.98
C LEU A 96 -18.54 7.43 -25.14
N LYS A 97 -19.40 7.24 -26.15
CA LYS A 97 -19.08 6.47 -27.37
C LYS A 97 -18.15 7.22 -28.32
N THR A 98 -18.42 8.50 -28.57
CA THR A 98 -17.74 9.26 -29.64
C THR A 98 -16.47 9.97 -29.17
N GLU A 99 -16.55 10.69 -28.04
CA GLU A 99 -15.45 11.51 -27.53
C GLU A 99 -14.52 10.70 -26.61
N ALA A 100 -15.08 10.02 -25.61
CA ALA A 100 -14.30 9.31 -24.60
C ALA A 100 -13.88 7.89 -25.03
N LYS A 101 -14.63 7.23 -25.92
CA LYS A 101 -14.40 5.88 -26.46
C LYS A 101 -14.16 4.81 -25.37
N VAL A 102 -14.93 4.89 -24.29
CA VAL A 102 -14.82 3.98 -23.13
C VAL A 102 -15.92 2.92 -23.08
N ILE A 103 -16.93 3.03 -23.94
CA ILE A 103 -18.04 2.10 -24.14
C ILE A 103 -18.43 2.03 -25.62
#